data_AF-A0A2D6ME51-F1
#
_entry.id   AF-A0A2D6ME51-F1
#
_cell.length_a   1.000
_cell.length_b   1.000
_cell.length_c   1.000
_cell.angle_alpha   90.00
_cell.angle_beta   90.00
_cell.angle_gamma   90.00
#
_symmetry.space_group_name_H-M   'P 1'
#
loop_
_entity.id
_entity.type
_entity.pdbx_description
1 polymer ?
#
loop_
_entity_poly.entity_id
_entity_poly.type
_entity_poly.pdbx_seq_one_letter_code
_entity_poly.pdbx_strand_id
1 'polypeptide(L)'
;MFLLKISGDKMKIKLTKQSEGYCGPASLKMVLSIYGINKSENELAKLTKTSRKKGCDEKDIVKVAKKLGLKGYVKKNSSIFEIKKLVNKGIPVIVDWFSPEEAGHYSVVVGFEKDKILIADPHFGKVKKYRIDWFEERWFDMPFKKIIKKEIIVITK
;
A
#
# COMPACT_ATOMS: atom_id res chain seq x y z
N MET A 1 1.95 -19.68 -5.25
CA MET A 1 1.69 -18.22 -5.18
C MET A 1 0.37 -17.95 -5.89
N PHE A 2 -0.68 -17.62 -5.15
CA PHE A 2 -2.01 -17.39 -5.71
C PHE A 2 -2.08 -15.95 -6.28
N LEU A 3 -2.33 -15.83 -7.58
CA LEU A 3 -2.66 -14.56 -8.24
C LEU A 3 -4.17 -14.34 -8.12
N LEU A 4 -4.59 -13.30 -7.41
CA LEU A 4 -6.01 -12.92 -7.37
C LEU A 4 -6.34 -12.05 -8.58
N LYS A 5 -7.37 -12.46 -9.33
CA LYS A 5 -8.10 -11.60 -10.26
C LYS A 5 -9.27 -10.97 -9.50
N ILE A 6 -9.24 -9.66 -9.28
CA ILE A 6 -10.38 -8.93 -8.72
C ILE A 6 -11.34 -8.62 -9.88
N SER A 7 -12.64 -8.79 -9.68
CA SER A 7 -13.67 -8.65 -10.73
C SER A 7 -13.53 -7.33 -11.51
N GLY A 8 -13.38 -7.43 -12.83
CA GLY A 8 -12.98 -6.33 -13.71
C GLY A 8 -11.46 -6.29 -13.90
N ASP A 9 -10.90 -7.27 -14.62
CA ASP A 9 -9.46 -7.51 -14.84
C ASP A 9 -8.64 -6.22 -15.02
N LYS A 10 -8.00 -5.68 -13.97
CA LYS A 10 -7.08 -4.54 -14.10
C LYS A 10 -5.72 -4.68 -13.44
N MET A 11 -5.57 -5.47 -12.37
CA MET A 11 -4.26 -5.64 -11.71
C MET A 11 -4.04 -7.08 -11.25
N LYS A 12 -2.96 -7.71 -11.75
CA LYS A 12 -2.47 -8.99 -11.27
C LYS A 12 -1.46 -8.74 -10.15
N ILE A 13 -1.89 -8.92 -8.91
CA ILE A 13 -1.05 -8.69 -7.72
C ILE A 13 -0.62 -10.01 -7.07
N LYS A 14 0.66 -10.11 -6.69
CA LYS A 14 1.17 -11.21 -5.88
C LYS A 14 1.09 -10.81 -4.40
N LEU A 15 0.12 -11.35 -3.68
CA LEU A 15 -0.07 -11.06 -2.25
C LEU A 15 1.15 -11.47 -1.44
N THR A 16 1.52 -10.64 -0.47
CA THR A 16 2.64 -10.88 0.45
C THR A 16 2.14 -10.71 1.87
N LYS A 17 2.36 -11.73 2.72
CA LYS A 17 2.27 -11.57 4.17
C LYS A 17 3.58 -10.97 4.67
N GLN A 18 3.52 -9.93 5.48
CA GLN A 18 4.71 -9.25 5.98
C GLN A 18 5.43 -10.05 7.06
N SER A 19 6.73 -9.78 7.19
CA SER A 19 7.44 -9.94 8.45
C SER A 19 7.07 -8.82 9.43
N GLU A 20 7.25 -9.06 10.74
CA GLU A 20 6.99 -8.05 11.77
C GLU A 20 7.71 -6.71 11.48
N GLY A 21 6.93 -5.61 11.50
CA GLY A 21 7.38 -4.25 11.22
C GLY A 21 7.64 -3.91 9.74
N TYR A 22 7.36 -4.82 8.80
CA TYR A 22 7.69 -4.66 7.36
C TYR A 22 6.47 -4.40 6.46
N CYS A 23 5.40 -3.77 6.98
CA CYS A 23 4.22 -3.42 6.19
C CYS A 23 4.55 -2.57 4.95
N GLY A 24 5.51 -1.63 5.05
CA GLY A 24 6.02 -0.81 3.94
C GLY A 24 6.71 -1.63 2.85
N PRO A 25 7.80 -2.38 3.15
CA PRO A 25 8.44 -3.29 2.20
C PRO A 25 7.50 -4.31 1.57
N ALA A 26 6.59 -4.90 2.35
CA ALA A 26 5.61 -5.86 1.85
C ALA A 26 4.62 -5.19 0.88
N SER A 27 4.12 -4.00 1.20
CA SER A 27 3.25 -3.22 0.32
C SER A 27 3.97 -2.83 -0.98
N LEU A 28 5.21 -2.35 -0.89
CA LEU A 28 6.03 -2.06 -2.06
C LEU A 28 6.26 -3.31 -2.92
N LYS A 29 6.54 -4.47 -2.31
CA LYS A 29 6.69 -5.74 -3.02
C LYS A 29 5.44 -6.11 -3.81
N MET A 30 4.27 -5.96 -3.20
CA MET A 30 2.98 -6.20 -3.86
C MET A 30 2.79 -5.25 -5.05
N VAL A 31 3.08 -3.96 -4.90
CA VAL A 31 3.01 -2.98 -6.01
C VAL A 31 3.98 -3.33 -7.14
N LEU A 32 5.24 -3.63 -6.82
CA LEU A 32 6.26 -4.03 -7.81
C LEU A 32 5.85 -5.27 -8.61
N SER A 33 5.13 -6.20 -7.97
CA SER A 33 4.64 -7.40 -8.63
C SER A 33 3.68 -7.11 -9.80
N ILE A 34 2.91 -6.02 -9.72
CA ILE A 34 2.00 -5.58 -10.79
C ILE A 34 2.79 -5.13 -12.02
N TYR A 35 4.00 -4.58 -11.82
CA TYR A 35 4.91 -4.15 -12.88
C TYR A 35 5.87 -5.25 -13.36
N GLY A 36 5.70 -6.48 -12.87
CA GLY A 36 6.58 -7.61 -13.21
C GLY A 36 7.97 -7.54 -12.56
N ILE A 37 8.20 -6.64 -11.60
CA ILE A 37 9.47 -6.51 -10.90
C ILE A 37 9.45 -7.43 -9.68
N ASN A 38 10.41 -8.35 -9.63
CA ASN A 38 10.54 -9.30 -8.52
C ASN A 38 11.66 -8.87 -7.57
N LYS A 39 11.32 -8.63 -6.30
CA LYS A 39 12.24 -8.33 -5.20
C LYS A 39 11.78 -9.05 -3.94
N SER A 40 12.72 -9.57 -3.15
CA SER A 40 12.40 -10.11 -1.83
C SER A 40 12.02 -9.00 -0.85
N GLU A 41 11.25 -9.35 0.17
CA GLU A 41 10.88 -8.40 1.24
C GLU A 41 12.14 -7.87 1.95
N ASN A 42 13.12 -8.74 2.22
CA ASN A 42 14.38 -8.37 2.85
C ASN A 42 15.23 -7.41 2.01
N GLU A 43 15.30 -7.59 0.68
CA GLU A 43 15.95 -6.61 -0.20
C GLU A 43 15.27 -5.25 -0.10
N LEU A 44 13.94 -5.22 -0.15
CA LEU A 44 13.18 -3.98 -0.08
C LEU A 44 13.27 -3.33 1.30
N ALA A 45 13.30 -4.10 2.39
CA ALA A 45 13.51 -3.61 3.73
C ALA A 45 14.87 -2.88 3.86
N LYS A 46 15.94 -3.47 3.31
CA LYS A 46 17.27 -2.81 3.25
C LYS A 46 17.22 -1.53 2.42
N LEU A 47 16.61 -1.57 1.23
CA LEU A 47 16.56 -0.43 0.30
C LEU A 47 15.73 0.74 0.84
N THR A 48 14.64 0.43 1.54
CA THR A 48 13.74 1.41 2.18
C THR A 48 14.17 1.79 3.60
N LYS A 49 15.33 1.28 4.06
CA LYS A 49 15.86 1.51 5.41
C LYS A 49 14.87 1.16 6.52
N THR A 50 14.04 0.15 6.29
CA THR A 50 13.04 -0.30 7.24
C THR A 50 13.70 -0.85 8.49
N SER A 51 13.20 -0.46 9.65
CA SER A 51 13.52 -1.12 10.92
C SER A 51 12.26 -1.78 11.48
N ARG A 52 12.42 -2.92 12.17
CA ARG A 52 11.28 -3.64 12.77
C ARG A 52 10.47 -2.80 13.76
N LYS A 53 11.12 -1.84 14.44
CA LYS A 53 10.49 -0.99 15.45
C LYS A 53 9.80 0.25 14.87
N LYS A 54 10.33 0.83 13.79
CA LYS A 54 9.85 2.11 13.26
C LYS A 54 9.15 2.01 11.90
N GLY A 55 9.23 0.87 11.21
CA GLY A 55 8.84 0.79 9.80
C GLY A 55 9.81 1.56 8.91
N CYS A 56 9.29 2.16 7.83
CA CYS A 56 10.02 3.03 6.91
C CYS A 56 9.22 4.26 6.50
N ASP A 57 9.94 5.27 6.02
CA ASP A 57 9.35 6.52 5.56
C ASP A 57 8.78 6.40 4.14
N GLU A 58 7.70 7.12 3.89
CA GLU A 58 6.98 7.21 2.62
C GLU A 58 7.91 7.64 1.47
N LYS A 59 8.87 8.52 1.78
CA LYS A 59 9.86 9.03 0.83
C LYS A 59 10.87 7.97 0.41
N ASP A 60 11.25 7.08 1.32
CA ASP A 60 12.18 6.00 1.01
C ASP A 60 11.51 4.96 0.11
N ILE A 61 10.21 4.68 0.28
CA ILE A 61 9.42 3.86 -0.65
C ILE A 61 9.47 4.45 -2.06
N VAL A 62 9.16 5.75 -2.22
CA VAL A 62 9.21 6.42 -3.53
C VAL A 62 10.62 6.44 -4.12
N LYS A 63 11.65 6.68 -3.28
CA LYS A 63 13.05 6.68 -3.72
C LYS A 63 13.46 5.32 -4.26
N VAL A 64 13.05 4.23 -3.62
CA VAL A 64 13.32 2.87 -4.09
C VAL A 64 12.59 2.59 -5.41
N ALA A 65 11.31 2.98 -5.53
CA ALA A 65 10.58 2.84 -6.78
C ALA A 65 11.29 3.57 -7.94
N LYS A 66 11.75 4.80 -7.72
CA LYS A 66 12.53 5.58 -8.71
C LYS A 66 13.85 4.91 -9.10
N LYS A 67 14.59 4.34 -8.14
CA LYS A 67 15.81 3.57 -8.42
C LYS A 67 15.56 2.32 -9.26
N LEU A 68 14.35 1.77 -9.23
CA LEU A 68 13.93 0.62 -10.04
C LEU A 68 13.36 1.03 -11.41
N GLY A 69 13.52 2.29 -11.82
CA GLY A 69 13.06 2.80 -13.11
C GLY A 69 11.56 3.13 -13.16
N LEU A 70 10.89 3.23 -12.01
CA LEU A 70 9.49 3.64 -11.91
C LEU A 70 9.37 5.13 -11.58
N LYS A 71 8.17 5.67 -11.71
CA LYS A 71 7.79 6.98 -11.18
C LYS A 71 7.06 6.79 -9.85
N GLY A 72 7.10 7.81 -9.00
CA GLY A 72 6.29 7.78 -7.79
C GLY A 72 6.26 9.10 -7.04
N TYR A 73 5.22 9.28 -6.26
CA TYR A 73 4.99 10.45 -5.40
C TYR A 73 4.20 10.06 -4.15
N VAL A 74 4.27 10.94 -3.15
CA VAL A 74 3.47 10.88 -1.93
C VAL A 74 2.53 12.07 -1.93
N LYS A 75 1.28 11.88 -1.54
CA LYS A 75 0.29 12.94 -1.39
C LYS A 75 -0.49 12.74 -0.10
N LYS A 76 -0.60 13.82 0.67
CA LYS A 76 -1.46 13.91 1.88
C LYS A 76 -2.80 14.54 1.53
N ASN A 77 -3.79 14.40 2.41
CA ASN A 77 -5.14 14.95 2.22
C ASN A 77 -5.80 14.49 0.90
N SER A 78 -5.59 13.22 0.52
CA SER A 78 -6.25 12.64 -0.64
C SER A 78 -7.72 12.30 -0.33
N SER A 79 -8.43 11.74 -1.33
CA SER A 79 -9.85 11.38 -1.23
C SER A 79 -10.09 9.98 -1.79
N ILE A 80 -11.17 9.34 -1.36
CA ILE A 80 -11.61 8.05 -1.91
C ILE A 80 -11.87 8.15 -3.42
N PHE A 81 -12.38 9.29 -3.89
CA PHE A 81 -12.58 9.55 -5.31
C PHE A 81 -11.25 9.50 -6.09
N GLU A 82 -10.19 10.10 -5.55
CA GLU A 82 -8.86 10.07 -6.17
C GLU A 82 -8.28 8.66 -6.22
N ILE A 83 -8.38 7.89 -5.12
CA ILE A 83 -7.96 6.48 -5.10
C ILE A 83 -8.76 5.67 -6.13
N LYS A 84 -10.09 5.83 -6.18
CA LYS A 84 -10.95 5.17 -7.18
C LYS A 84 -10.48 5.48 -8.60
N LYS A 85 -10.17 6.74 -8.92
CA LYS A 85 -9.69 7.15 -10.25
C LYS A 85 -8.36 6.49 -10.63
N LEU A 86 -7.43 6.37 -9.69
CA LEU A 86 -6.13 5.70 -9.90
C LEU A 86 -6.29 4.19 -10.09
N VAL A 87 -7.01 3.54 -9.18
CA VAL A 87 -7.25 2.10 -9.19
C VAL A 87 -8.04 1.68 -10.45
N ASN A 88 -9.01 2.49 -10.88
CA ASN A 88 -9.74 2.28 -12.14
C ASN A 88 -8.86 2.38 -13.39
N LYS A 89 -7.68 3.00 -13.31
CA LYS A 89 -6.66 3.02 -14.36
C LYS A 89 -5.64 1.88 -14.25
N GLY A 90 -5.83 0.95 -13.32
CA GLY A 90 -4.87 -0.11 -13.03
C GLY A 90 -3.62 0.37 -12.30
N ILE A 91 -3.70 1.52 -11.62
CA ILE A 91 -2.61 2.06 -10.80
C ILE A 91 -2.89 1.68 -9.34
N PRO A 92 -2.08 0.82 -8.71
CA PRO A 92 -2.22 0.49 -7.30
C PRO A 92 -1.86 1.69 -6.44
N VAL A 93 -2.52 1.82 -5.29
CA VAL A 93 -2.29 2.93 -4.35
C VAL A 93 -1.92 2.35 -3.01
N ILE A 94 -0.73 2.68 -2.48
CA ILE A 94 -0.40 2.37 -1.10
C ILE A 94 -1.06 3.45 -0.23
N VAL A 95 -1.79 3.04 0.80
CA VAL A 95 -2.37 3.94 1.81
C VAL A 95 -1.65 3.75 3.13
N ASP A 96 -1.50 4.85 3.86
CA ASP A 96 -1.09 4.87 5.27
C ASP A 96 -2.31 5.16 6.14
N TRP A 97 -2.68 4.22 7.01
CA TRP A 97 -3.93 4.24 7.75
C TRP A 97 -3.80 3.54 9.11
N PHE A 98 -4.70 3.88 10.03
CA PHE A 98 -4.75 3.35 11.39
C PHE A 98 -5.54 2.04 11.40
N SER A 99 -4.86 0.93 11.14
CA SER A 99 -5.47 -0.39 11.14
C SER A 99 -5.72 -0.90 12.57
N PRO A 100 -6.78 -1.70 12.79
CA PRO A 100 -7.03 -2.32 14.10
C PRO A 100 -5.90 -3.22 14.58
N GLU A 101 -5.18 -3.87 13.67
CA GLU A 101 -4.18 -4.89 13.98
C GLU A 101 -2.77 -4.33 14.19
N GLU A 102 -2.41 -3.23 13.52
CA GLU A 102 -1.02 -2.71 13.47
C GLU A 102 -0.92 -1.24 13.91
N ALA A 103 -2.04 -0.56 14.19
CA ALA A 103 -2.09 0.89 14.29
C ALA A 103 -1.60 1.55 12.98
N GLY A 104 -0.51 2.31 12.99
CA GLY A 104 0.06 2.89 11.77
C GLY A 104 0.48 1.80 10.77
N HIS A 105 -0.15 1.77 9.59
CA HIS A 105 -0.05 0.62 8.69
C HIS A 105 -0.08 1.01 7.22
N TYR A 106 0.90 0.51 6.46
CA TYR A 106 0.86 0.56 5.00
C TYR A 106 0.10 -0.63 4.43
N SER A 107 -0.80 -0.38 3.48
CA SER A 107 -1.47 -1.43 2.70
C SER A 107 -1.75 -0.97 1.27
N VAL A 108 -2.12 -1.88 0.38
CA VAL A 108 -2.35 -1.55 -1.05
C VAL A 108 -3.82 -1.60 -1.39
N VAL A 109 -4.40 -0.48 -1.80
CA VAL A 109 -5.74 -0.45 -2.39
C VAL A 109 -5.66 -0.97 -3.82
N VAL A 110 -6.46 -2.01 -4.07
CA VAL A 110 -6.44 -2.77 -5.33
C VAL A 110 -7.79 -2.78 -6.04
N GLY A 111 -8.85 -2.26 -5.40
CA GLY A 111 -10.18 -2.27 -5.99
C GLY A 111 -11.23 -1.61 -5.12
N PHE A 112 -12.44 -1.55 -5.66
CA PHE A 112 -13.66 -1.13 -4.96
C PHE A 112 -14.80 -2.05 -5.38
N GLU A 113 -15.72 -2.33 -4.45
CA GLU A 113 -16.94 -3.08 -4.70
C GLU A 113 -18.08 -2.42 -3.96
N LYS A 114 -19.05 -1.84 -4.69
CA LYS A 114 -20.17 -1.07 -4.10
C LYS A 114 -19.65 0.02 -3.13
N ASP A 115 -19.95 -0.12 -1.84
CA ASP A 115 -19.58 0.74 -0.72
C ASP A 115 -18.29 0.30 -0.01
N LYS A 116 -17.54 -0.66 -0.58
CA LYS A 116 -16.35 -1.25 0.03
C LYS A 116 -15.07 -0.92 -0.72
N ILE A 117 -14.02 -0.67 0.04
CA ILE A 117 -12.64 -0.59 -0.42
C ILE A 117 -11.98 -1.97 -0.30
N LEU A 118 -11.25 -2.39 -1.33
CA LEU A 118 -10.52 -3.66 -1.35
C LEU A 118 -9.03 -3.36 -1.12
N ILE A 119 -8.52 -3.84 0.01
CA ILE A 119 -7.16 -3.59 0.49
C ILE A 119 -6.40 -4.93 0.49
N ALA A 120 -5.36 -5.05 -0.33
CA ALA A 120 -4.36 -6.10 -0.18
C ALA A 120 -3.50 -5.76 1.04
N ASP A 121 -3.80 -6.45 2.14
CA ASP A 121 -3.28 -6.13 3.47
C ASP A 121 -2.08 -7.04 3.79
N PRO A 122 -0.89 -6.47 4.01
CA PRO A 122 0.31 -7.25 4.29
C PRO A 122 0.28 -7.95 5.64
N HIS A 123 -0.49 -7.48 6.64
CA HIS A 123 -0.64 -8.19 7.92
C HIS A 123 -1.25 -9.57 7.70
N PHE A 124 -2.32 -9.62 6.89
CA PHE A 124 -3.03 -10.87 6.60
C PHE A 124 -2.47 -11.65 5.40
N GLY A 125 -1.70 -10.99 4.52
CA GLY A 125 -1.26 -11.57 3.25
C GLY A 125 -2.41 -11.89 2.30
N LYS A 126 -3.53 -11.16 2.38
CA LYS A 126 -4.72 -11.36 1.55
C LYS A 126 -5.48 -10.05 1.33
N VAL A 127 -6.44 -10.07 0.41
CA VAL A 127 -7.36 -8.94 0.21
C VAL A 127 -8.42 -8.94 1.31
N LYS A 128 -8.57 -7.79 1.96
CA LYS A 128 -9.62 -7.48 2.93
C LYS A 128 -10.58 -6.47 2.31
N LYS A 129 -11.84 -6.52 2.74
CA LYS A 129 -12.88 -5.58 2.32
C LYS A 129 -13.34 -4.81 3.54
N TYR A 130 -13.32 -3.49 3.45
CA TYR A 130 -13.81 -2.59 4.49
C TYR A 130 -14.86 -1.68 3.90
N ARG A 131 -15.86 -1.27 4.70
CA ARG A 131 -16.74 -0.18 4.26
C ARG A 131 -15.90 1.09 4.10
N ILE A 132 -16.24 1.90 3.10
CA ILE A 132 -15.49 3.11 2.78
C ILE A 132 -15.55 4.11 3.94
N ASP A 133 -16.71 4.31 4.56
CA ASP A 133 -16.89 5.20 5.71
C ASP A 133 -15.99 4.82 6.89
N TRP A 134 -16.00 3.55 7.26
CA TRP A 134 -15.17 2.99 8.33
C TRP A 134 -13.68 3.16 8.06
N PHE A 135 -13.25 2.99 6.80
CA PHE A 135 -11.87 3.21 6.40
C PHE A 135 -11.52 4.70 6.46
N GLU A 136 -12.39 5.61 5.99
CA GLU A 136 -12.12 7.04 6.00
C GLU A 136 -11.94 7.62 7.41
N GLU A 137 -12.68 7.11 8.40
CA GLU A 137 -12.49 7.44 9.82
C GLU A 137 -11.09 7.06 10.34
N ARG A 138 -10.48 6.03 9.74
CA ARG A 138 -9.18 5.45 10.12
C ARG A 138 -8.06 5.85 9.16
N TRP A 139 -8.33 6.69 8.17
CA TRP A 139 -7.35 7.04 7.16
C TRP A 139 -6.43 8.18 7.65
N PHE A 140 -5.65 7.85 8.67
CA PHE A 140 -4.64 8.68 9.28
C PHE A 140 -3.55 7.80 9.90
N ASP A 141 -2.41 8.40 10.21
CA ASP A 141 -1.38 7.81 11.07
C ASP A 141 -0.84 8.88 12.05
N MET A 142 -0.16 8.45 13.10
CA MET A 142 0.39 9.31 14.17
C MET A 142 1.87 9.00 14.50
N PRO A 143 2.78 8.96 13.51
CA PRO A 143 4.19 8.74 13.79
C PRO A 143 4.74 9.86 14.68
N PHE A 144 5.36 9.48 15.80
CA PHE A 144 5.94 10.42 16.78
C PHE A 144 4.98 11.54 17.22
N LYS A 145 3.69 11.22 17.40
CA LYS A 145 2.60 12.16 17.77
C LYS A 145 2.24 13.22 16.73
N LYS A 146 2.75 13.12 15.50
CA LYS A 146 2.35 13.99 14.39
C LYS A 146 1.25 13.32 13.58
N ILE A 147 0.09 13.96 13.48
CA ILE A 147 -1.02 13.43 12.70
C ILE A 147 -0.73 13.62 11.20
N ILE A 148 -0.77 12.52 10.46
CA ILE A 148 -0.80 12.47 8.99
C ILE A 148 -2.19 12.03 8.59
N LYS A 149 -2.84 12.76 7.67
CA LYS A 149 -4.20 12.44 7.22
C LYS A 149 -4.21 12.09 5.74
N LYS A 150 -4.97 11.05 5.42
CA LYS A 150 -5.33 10.62 4.07
C LYS A 150 -4.13 10.56 3.12
N GLU A 151 -3.04 9.95 3.59
CA GLU A 151 -1.82 9.81 2.80
C GLU A 151 -1.93 8.64 1.82
N ILE A 152 -1.46 8.89 0.60
CA ILE A 152 -1.24 7.89 -0.43
C ILE A 152 0.19 7.95 -0.95
N ILE A 153 0.71 6.78 -1.32
CA ILE A 153 1.90 6.64 -2.15
C ILE A 153 1.46 6.01 -3.46
N VAL A 154 1.76 6.70 -4.56
CA VAL A 154 1.42 6.26 -5.91
C VAL A 154 2.71 5.98 -6.66
N ILE A 155 2.78 4.80 -7.26
CA ILE A 155 3.90 4.34 -8.07
C ILE A 155 3.34 4.02 -9.46
N THR A 156 4.05 4.36 -10.53
CA THR A 156 3.67 4.04 -11.91
C THR A 156 4.90 3.64 -12.71
N LYS A 157 4.69 2.93 -13.83
CA LYS A 157 5.74 2.74 -14.84
C LYS A 157 5.93 4.01 -15.67
#